data_AF-A0A1M6ZXN2-F1
#
_entry.id   AF-A0A1M6ZXN2-F1
#
_cell.length_a   1.000
_cell.length_b   1.000
_cell.length_c   1.000
_cell.angle_alpha   90.00
_cell.angle_beta   90.00
_cell.angle_gamma   90.00
#
_symmetry.space_group_name_H-M   'P 1'
#
loop_
_entity.id
_entity.type
_entity.pdbx_description
1 polymer ?
#
loop_
_entity_poly.entity_id
_entity_poly.type
_entity_poly.pdbx_seq_one_letter_code
_entity_poly.pdbx_strand_id
1 'polypeptide(L)'
;MRLRRITLFLGIVMMIAVLAACHKKEKDKPVEETVTTSPTITVTPEITKEVTPTPTEAPSPSVTKEGGKEPESEVKEDEKEENEEGKKEELTEEEATDRIRKALVDESYYYELLDDHLNVDDRIYYIFQVSDEGKVISPNIIVDKTSGKVMCYGSDGTTASIKKHPLYKKSGSSQNSKVSKNKKEITKEAALQKLEKISHKTLGLSKALTEYTIIYDDWLSTIKGKECYGISAYEKGDLKDTAAGFYYVATDGNRIYLYDVIKDKTTDITP
;
A
#
# COMPACT_ATOMS: atom_id res chain seq x y z
N MET A 1 13.06 -3.86 35.09
CA MET A 1 11.86 -4.72 34.89
C MET A 1 11.89 -5.36 33.50
N ARG A 2 12.69 -6.41 33.31
CA ARG A 2 12.88 -7.12 32.03
C ARG A 2 12.61 -8.61 32.24
N LEU A 3 11.35 -9.02 32.43
CA LEU A 3 11.01 -10.45 32.50
C LEU A 3 9.51 -10.76 32.29
N ARG A 4 8.84 -10.15 31.31
CA ARG A 4 7.42 -10.48 31.01
C ARG A 4 7.06 -10.60 29.52
N ARG A 5 8.03 -10.62 28.60
CA ARG A 5 7.75 -10.65 27.14
C ARG A 5 8.03 -12.00 26.45
N ILE A 6 8.34 -13.06 27.18
CA ILE A 6 8.70 -14.37 26.58
C ILE A 6 7.51 -15.34 26.50
N THR A 7 6.37 -15.04 27.13
CA THR A 7 5.26 -16.01 27.25
C THR A 7 4.23 -15.99 26.11
N LEU A 8 4.36 -15.12 25.10
CA LEU A 8 3.36 -14.99 24.03
C LEU A 8 3.75 -15.67 22.70
N PHE A 9 5.00 -16.14 22.57
CA PHE A 9 5.47 -16.83 21.37
C PHE A 9 5.34 -18.37 21.41
N LEU A 10 4.97 -18.94 22.56
CA LEU A 10 4.82 -20.40 22.74
C LEU A 10 3.41 -20.93 22.39
N GLY A 11 2.41 -20.05 22.25
CA GLY A 11 1.03 -20.47 21.94
C GLY A 11 0.74 -20.75 20.47
N ILE A 12 1.50 -20.16 19.55
CA ILE A 12 1.20 -20.22 18.10
C ILE A 12 1.93 -21.38 17.40
N VAL A 13 3.05 -21.86 17.95
CA VAL A 13 3.86 -22.94 17.33
C VAL A 13 3.27 -24.34 17.55
N MET A 14 2.44 -24.55 18.59
CA MET A 14 1.80 -25.85 18.86
C MET A 14 0.60 -26.16 17.95
N MET A 15 -0.01 -25.16 17.32
CA MET A 15 -1.21 -25.36 16.46
C MET A 15 -0.86 -25.85 15.04
N ILE A 16 0.37 -25.61 14.56
CA ILE A 16 0.80 -26.01 13.21
C ILE A 16 1.31 -27.47 13.18
N ALA A 17 1.71 -28.03 14.32
CA ALA A 17 2.27 -29.39 14.39
C ALA A 17 1.21 -30.51 14.30
N VAL A 18 -0.08 -30.22 14.52
CA VAL A 18 -1.14 -31.26 14.51
C VAL A 18 -1.66 -31.55 13.09
N LEU A 19 -1.45 -30.66 12.11
CA LEU A 19 -1.93 -30.86 10.73
C LEU A 19 -0.93 -31.56 9.80
N ALA A 20 0.26 -31.92 10.27
CA ALA A 20 1.30 -32.58 9.48
C ALA A 20 1.44 -34.11 9.74
N ALA A 21 0.56 -34.71 10.55
CA ALA A 21 0.69 -36.08 11.03
C ALA A 21 -0.24 -37.12 10.37
N CYS A 22 -0.93 -36.80 9.27
CA CYS A 22 -1.69 -37.80 8.51
C CYS A 22 -1.58 -37.51 7.02
N HIS A 23 -0.47 -37.87 6.36
CA HIS A 23 -0.48 -38.24 4.93
C HIS A 23 0.93 -38.67 4.48
N LYS A 24 1.22 -39.98 4.56
CA LYS A 24 2.26 -40.75 3.84
C LYS A 24 2.26 -42.17 4.43
N LYS A 25 2.22 -43.30 3.73
CA LYS A 25 2.16 -43.70 2.31
C LYS A 25 1.70 -45.17 2.32
N GLU A 26 1.15 -45.69 1.22
CA GLU A 26 1.56 -47.01 0.74
C GLU A 26 1.34 -47.19 -0.78
N LYS A 27 2.32 -47.83 -1.42
CA LYS A 27 2.43 -48.36 -2.80
C LYS A 27 2.96 -49.80 -2.58
N ASP A 28 2.68 -50.89 -3.29
CA ASP A 28 2.13 -51.21 -4.63
C ASP A 28 1.75 -52.74 -4.65
N LYS A 29 0.63 -53.10 -5.32
CA LYS A 29 0.30 -54.30 -6.19
C LYS A 29 0.31 -55.78 -5.65
N PRO A 30 -0.19 -56.79 -6.42
CA PRO A 30 -1.48 -57.00 -7.15
C PRO A 30 -2.10 -58.43 -6.92
N VAL A 31 -3.24 -58.77 -7.57
CA VAL A 31 -3.74 -60.09 -8.06
C VAL A 31 -5.25 -60.34 -7.83
N GLU A 32 -5.87 -60.93 -8.86
CA GLU A 32 -7.27 -61.29 -9.13
C GLU A 32 -7.93 -62.27 -8.13
N GLU A 33 -9.27 -62.20 -8.00
CA GLU A 33 -10.20 -63.34 -8.19
C GLU A 33 -11.69 -62.92 -8.06
N THR A 34 -12.38 -62.97 -9.20
CA THR A 34 -13.72 -63.52 -9.56
C THR A 34 -14.89 -63.80 -8.56
N VAL A 35 -16.07 -63.27 -8.97
CA VAL A 35 -17.51 -63.71 -8.89
C VAL A 35 -18.26 -63.82 -7.52
N THR A 36 -19.41 -63.11 -7.38
CA THR A 36 -20.80 -63.69 -7.31
C THR A 36 -21.88 -62.75 -6.70
N THR A 37 -22.90 -62.50 -7.54
CA THR A 37 -24.31 -62.04 -7.43
C THR A 37 -24.96 -61.40 -6.18
N SER A 38 -25.66 -60.28 -6.46
CA SER A 38 -26.98 -59.73 -6.03
C SER A 38 -27.86 -60.49 -5.01
N PRO A 39 -28.67 -59.76 -4.18
CA PRO A 39 -29.98 -59.31 -4.66
C PRO A 39 -30.34 -57.84 -4.36
N THR A 40 -31.14 -57.30 -5.28
CA THR A 40 -31.93 -56.05 -5.21
C THR A 40 -32.95 -56.05 -4.08
N ILE A 41 -33.01 -54.95 -3.32
CA ILE A 41 -34.26 -54.47 -2.70
C ILE A 41 -34.38 -52.97 -2.94
N THR A 42 -35.41 -52.62 -3.72
CA THR A 42 -35.92 -51.28 -3.95
C THR A 42 -36.70 -50.80 -2.73
N VAL A 43 -36.37 -49.63 -2.19
CA VAL A 43 -37.30 -48.85 -1.36
C VAL A 43 -37.16 -47.36 -1.68
N THR A 44 -38.23 -46.81 -2.24
CA THR A 44 -38.51 -45.38 -2.40
C THR A 44 -39.14 -44.83 -1.12
N PRO A 45 -38.75 -43.63 -0.66
CA PRO A 45 -39.72 -42.67 -0.14
C PRO A 45 -39.48 -41.28 -0.77
N GLU A 46 -40.41 -40.78 -1.58
CA GLU A 46 -41.59 -39.98 -1.22
C GLU A 46 -41.25 -38.54 -0.78
N ILE A 47 -41.73 -37.63 -1.63
CA ILE A 47 -41.60 -36.18 -1.58
C ILE A 47 -42.47 -35.65 -0.43
N THR A 48 -41.93 -34.76 0.40
CA THR A 48 -42.77 -33.91 1.27
C THR A 48 -42.29 -32.47 1.15
N LYS A 49 -43.07 -31.67 0.43
CA LYS A 49 -43.01 -30.20 0.46
C LYS A 49 -43.82 -29.74 1.67
N GLU A 50 -43.22 -28.93 2.52
CA GLU A 50 -43.93 -28.23 3.59
C GLU A 50 -44.44 -26.88 3.07
N VAL A 51 -45.71 -26.59 3.38
CA VAL A 51 -46.47 -25.42 2.95
C VAL A 51 -47.07 -24.77 4.22
N THR A 52 -47.29 -23.44 4.16
CA THR A 52 -48.37 -22.65 4.85
C THR A 52 -47.92 -21.88 6.13
N PRO A 53 -48.47 -20.69 6.51
CA PRO A 53 -49.62 -19.93 5.97
C PRO A 53 -49.43 -18.43 5.59
N THR A 54 -50.42 -18.00 4.81
CA THR A 54 -50.95 -16.67 4.45
C THR A 54 -51.54 -15.86 5.62
N PRO A 55 -51.68 -14.52 5.47
CA PRO A 55 -52.98 -13.86 5.71
C PRO A 55 -53.34 -12.90 4.53
N THR A 56 -54.43 -13.17 3.80
CA THR A 56 -55.81 -12.63 3.93
C THR A 56 -56.02 -11.33 3.14
N GLU A 57 -56.66 -11.47 1.96
CA GLU A 57 -57.34 -10.40 1.21
C GLU A 57 -58.75 -10.14 1.76
N ALA A 58 -59.24 -8.89 1.62
CA ALA A 58 -60.52 -8.50 0.98
C ALA A 58 -60.78 -6.99 1.21
N PRO A 59 -61.66 -6.30 0.44
CA PRO A 59 -61.84 -6.27 -1.02
C PRO A 59 -61.88 -4.82 -1.62
N SER A 60 -61.88 -4.77 -2.96
CA SER A 60 -62.15 -3.69 -3.95
C SER A 60 -63.43 -2.84 -3.71
N PRO A 61 -63.86 -1.84 -4.54
CA PRO A 61 -63.29 -1.26 -5.78
C PRO A 61 -63.42 0.28 -5.97
N SER A 62 -62.70 0.87 -6.93
CA SER A 62 -63.33 1.59 -8.06
C SER A 62 -62.35 2.14 -9.10
N VAL A 63 -62.75 1.87 -10.34
CA VAL A 63 -62.28 2.32 -11.66
C VAL A 63 -62.37 3.83 -11.84
N THR A 64 -61.45 4.46 -12.58
CA THR A 64 -61.74 5.32 -13.77
C THR A 64 -60.47 5.61 -14.56
N LYS A 65 -60.56 5.42 -15.89
CA LYS A 65 -59.57 5.68 -16.94
C LYS A 65 -59.60 7.14 -17.40
N GLU A 66 -58.45 7.64 -17.84
CA GLU A 66 -58.20 8.51 -19.04
C GLU A 66 -56.70 8.87 -18.95
N GLY A 67 -55.80 8.68 -19.93
CA GLY A 67 -55.90 8.77 -21.38
C GLY A 67 -55.04 9.98 -21.82
N GLY A 68 -53.86 9.78 -22.41
CA GLY A 68 -53.06 10.91 -22.93
C GLY A 68 -51.64 10.60 -23.44
N LYS A 69 -51.53 10.54 -24.78
CA LYS A 69 -50.37 10.54 -25.70
C LYS A 69 -49.09 11.33 -25.33
N GLU A 70 -47.94 10.76 -25.72
CA GLU A 70 -46.66 11.41 -26.13
C GLU A 70 -46.83 12.23 -27.45
N PRO A 71 -45.91 13.10 -27.95
CA PRO A 71 -44.51 13.37 -27.52
C PRO A 71 -44.02 14.86 -27.63
N GLU A 72 -42.73 15.05 -27.30
CA GLU A 72 -41.75 16.00 -27.89
C GLU A 72 -41.90 17.55 -27.72
N SER A 73 -40.96 18.15 -26.97
CA SER A 73 -40.36 19.44 -27.34
C SER A 73 -39.02 19.67 -26.66
N GLU A 74 -38.01 19.73 -27.51
CA GLU A 74 -36.66 20.22 -27.31
C GLU A 74 -36.70 21.73 -26.97
N VAL A 75 -36.11 22.12 -25.84
CA VAL A 75 -35.68 23.51 -25.58
C VAL A 75 -34.25 23.45 -25.08
N LYS A 76 -33.32 23.77 -25.98
CA LYS A 76 -32.00 24.28 -25.62
C LYS A 76 -32.17 25.70 -25.11
N GLU A 77 -31.74 25.96 -23.88
CA GLU A 77 -31.43 27.31 -23.44
C GLU A 77 -29.97 27.34 -23.00
N ASP A 78 -29.21 28.11 -23.79
CA ASP A 78 -27.84 28.50 -23.57
C ASP A 78 -27.69 29.34 -22.29
N GLU A 79 -26.59 29.08 -21.60
CA GLU A 79 -25.71 30.01 -20.91
C GLU A 79 -26.33 31.26 -20.24
N LYS A 80 -26.38 31.20 -18.91
CA LYS A 80 -26.05 32.35 -18.07
C LYS A 80 -24.85 32.01 -17.20
N GLU A 81 -23.68 32.42 -17.68
CA GLU A 81 -22.54 32.74 -16.82
C GLU A 81 -22.94 33.91 -15.91
N GLU A 82 -23.14 33.64 -14.62
CA GLU A 82 -23.08 34.65 -13.57
C GLU A 82 -21.78 34.48 -12.77
N ASN A 83 -20.82 35.25 -13.24
CA ASN A 83 -19.63 35.83 -12.62
C ASN A 83 -19.32 35.54 -11.14
N GLU A 84 -18.12 34.96 -10.96
CA GLU A 84 -17.14 35.12 -9.88
C GLU A 84 -17.55 35.85 -8.58
N GLU A 85 -17.85 35.08 -7.54
CA GLU A 85 -17.27 35.34 -6.22
C GLU A 85 -16.05 34.44 -6.08
N GLY A 86 -14.87 35.04 -5.95
CA GLY A 86 -13.57 34.36 -5.97
C GLY A 86 -13.50 33.14 -5.06
N LYS A 87 -13.81 31.96 -5.62
CA LYS A 87 -13.54 30.67 -5.00
C LYS A 87 -12.04 30.56 -4.93
N LYS A 88 -11.47 30.83 -3.74
CA LYS A 88 -10.13 30.37 -3.42
C LYS A 88 -10.16 28.87 -3.64
N GLU A 89 -9.55 28.42 -4.72
CA GLU A 89 -9.45 27.00 -5.02
C GLU A 89 -8.83 26.31 -3.81
N GLU A 90 -9.52 25.29 -3.31
CA GLU A 90 -8.97 24.45 -2.27
C GLU A 90 -7.74 23.74 -2.83
N LEU A 91 -6.68 23.70 -2.04
CA LEU A 91 -5.49 22.93 -2.35
C LEU A 91 -5.86 21.47 -2.56
N THR A 92 -5.21 20.87 -3.53
CA THR A 92 -5.22 19.42 -3.74
C THR A 92 -4.35 18.70 -2.70
N GLU A 93 -4.52 17.39 -2.58
CA GLU A 93 -3.68 16.54 -1.72
C GLU A 93 -2.20 16.60 -2.12
N GLU A 94 -1.92 16.62 -3.43
CA GLU A 94 -0.57 16.70 -3.97
C GLU A 94 0.11 18.02 -3.56
N GLU A 95 -0.59 19.14 -3.72
CA GLU A 95 -0.09 20.45 -3.29
C GLU A 95 0.10 20.52 -1.77
N ALA A 96 -0.81 19.91 -1.00
CA ALA A 96 -0.70 19.83 0.45
C ALA A 96 0.56 19.03 0.86
N THR A 97 0.80 17.89 0.23
CA THR A 97 2.00 17.07 0.44
C THR A 97 3.26 17.86 0.11
N ASP A 98 3.26 18.62 -0.98
CA ASP A 98 4.36 19.51 -1.34
C ASP A 98 4.62 20.62 -0.32
N ARG A 99 3.58 21.15 0.33
CA ARG A 99 3.76 22.09 1.46
C ARG A 99 4.48 21.43 2.63
N ILE A 100 4.17 20.16 2.91
CA ILE A 100 4.81 19.41 4.01
C ILE A 100 6.28 19.12 3.66
N ARG A 101 6.57 18.63 2.45
CA ARG A 101 7.95 18.39 1.97
C ARG A 101 8.82 19.62 2.12
N LYS A 102 8.30 20.79 1.68
CA LYS A 102 8.98 22.09 1.83
C LYS A 102 9.18 22.49 3.29
N ALA A 103 8.27 22.12 4.18
CA ALA A 103 8.35 22.45 5.60
C ALA A 103 9.35 21.59 6.37
N LEU A 104 9.49 20.31 6.03
CA LEU A 104 10.39 19.37 6.71
C LEU A 104 11.79 19.29 6.08
N VAL A 105 11.94 19.75 4.83
CA VAL A 105 13.23 19.82 4.11
C VAL A 105 13.89 18.45 3.99
N ASP A 106 13.09 17.42 3.73
CA ASP A 106 13.55 16.06 3.44
C ASP A 106 12.55 15.35 2.51
N GLU A 107 13.10 14.75 1.46
CA GLU A 107 12.31 14.04 0.44
C GLU A 107 12.18 12.55 0.77
N SER A 108 12.92 12.04 1.75
CA SER A 108 12.88 10.61 2.13
C SER A 108 11.74 10.22 3.07
N TYR A 109 10.96 11.20 3.55
CA TYR A 109 9.82 10.91 4.43
C TYR A 109 8.63 10.40 3.63
N TYR A 110 7.96 9.41 4.19
CA TYR A 110 6.69 8.91 3.68
C TYR A 110 5.53 9.68 4.32
N TYR A 111 4.59 10.13 3.49
CA TYR A 111 3.41 10.89 3.90
C TYR A 111 2.16 10.08 3.53
N GLU A 112 1.39 9.69 4.53
CA GLU A 112 0.10 9.01 4.35
C GLU A 112 -1.03 9.96 4.70
N LEU A 113 -1.97 10.17 3.77
CA LEU A 113 -3.20 10.89 4.06
C LEU A 113 -4.10 10.00 4.93
N LEU A 114 -4.47 10.49 6.11
CA LEU A 114 -5.39 9.80 7.01
C LEU A 114 -6.84 10.21 6.80
N ASP A 115 -7.08 11.49 6.53
CA ASP A 115 -8.40 12.11 6.33
C ASP A 115 -8.20 13.47 5.65
N ASP A 116 -9.12 13.86 4.78
CA ASP A 116 -9.14 15.12 4.05
C ASP A 116 -10.25 16.08 4.49
N HIS A 117 -11.02 15.75 5.53
CA HIS A 117 -12.15 16.56 5.99
C HIS A 117 -12.06 16.94 7.48
N LEU A 118 -10.85 16.95 8.05
CA LEU A 118 -10.66 17.34 9.45
C LEU A 118 -11.11 18.80 9.66
N ASN A 119 -12.07 19.02 10.54
CA ASN A 119 -12.55 20.36 10.91
C ASN A 119 -11.95 20.80 12.25
N VAL A 120 -11.21 21.91 12.24
CA VAL A 120 -10.68 22.57 13.44
C VAL A 120 -10.91 24.07 13.31
N ASP A 121 -11.58 24.68 14.30
CA ASP A 121 -11.87 26.12 14.31
C ASP A 121 -12.50 26.65 13.00
N ASP A 122 -13.52 25.93 12.50
CA ASP A 122 -14.27 26.23 11.26
C ASP A 122 -13.40 26.24 9.98
N ARG A 123 -12.29 25.51 9.99
CA ARG A 123 -11.42 25.31 8.83
C ARG A 123 -11.27 23.84 8.51
N ILE A 124 -11.19 23.53 7.22
CA ILE A 124 -11.02 22.17 6.73
C ILE A 124 -9.55 21.91 6.44
N TYR A 125 -9.06 20.76 6.89
CA TYR A 125 -7.68 20.34 6.79
C TYR A 125 -7.55 18.94 6.18
N TYR A 126 -6.46 18.74 5.44
CA TYR A 126 -5.87 17.43 5.30
C TYR A 126 -5.12 17.05 6.58
N ILE A 127 -5.16 15.78 6.97
CA ILE A 127 -4.32 15.22 8.03
C ILE A 127 -3.43 14.12 7.47
N PHE A 128 -2.13 14.25 7.72
CA PHE A 128 -1.10 13.34 7.28
C PHE A 128 -0.39 12.70 8.46
N GLN A 129 -0.11 11.41 8.32
CA GLN A 129 0.89 10.72 9.11
C GLN A 129 2.24 10.81 8.37
N VAL A 130 3.31 11.05 9.13
CA VAL A 130 4.66 11.04 8.57
C VAL A 130 5.44 9.87 9.13
N SER A 131 6.12 9.14 8.25
CA SER A 131 7.02 8.06 8.63
C SER A 131 8.43 8.32 8.13
N ASP A 132 9.41 7.98 8.96
CA ASP A 132 10.84 8.02 8.64
C ASP A 132 11.39 6.61 8.80
N GLU A 133 11.95 6.03 7.73
CA GLU A 133 12.45 4.65 7.70
C GLU A 133 11.42 3.61 8.22
N GLY A 134 10.15 3.78 7.85
CA GLY A 134 9.04 2.90 8.27
C GLY A 134 8.58 3.10 9.72
N LYS A 135 9.14 4.05 10.46
CA LYS A 135 8.69 4.43 11.80
C LYS A 135 7.79 5.65 11.74
N VAL A 136 6.56 5.48 12.19
CA VAL A 136 5.60 6.58 12.37
C VAL A 136 6.15 7.60 13.37
N ILE A 137 6.17 8.86 12.97
CA ILE A 137 6.61 9.99 13.79
C ILE A 137 5.39 10.83 14.15
N SER A 138 5.14 10.95 15.45
CA SER A 138 4.11 11.85 15.99
C SER A 138 4.70 13.23 16.31
N PRO A 139 3.90 14.30 16.31
CA PRO A 139 2.46 14.36 16.04
C PRO A 139 2.12 14.25 14.54
N ASN A 140 0.85 14.02 14.20
CA ASN A 140 0.40 14.12 12.80
C ASN A 140 0.58 15.56 12.28
N ILE A 141 0.55 15.73 10.97
CA ILE A 141 0.64 17.03 10.32
C ILE A 141 -0.70 17.36 9.68
N ILE A 142 -1.16 18.60 9.84
CA ILE A 142 -2.36 19.09 9.16
C ILE A 142 -2.03 20.23 8.21
N VAL A 143 -2.74 20.29 7.09
CA VAL A 143 -2.59 21.33 6.06
C VAL A 143 -3.95 21.96 5.79
N ASP A 144 -4.05 23.27 6.02
CA ASP A 144 -5.27 24.05 5.77
C ASP A 144 -5.57 24.05 4.26
N LYS A 145 -6.76 23.58 3.86
CA LYS A 145 -7.14 23.45 2.44
C LYS A 145 -7.19 24.79 1.70
N THR A 146 -7.39 25.91 2.40
CA THR A 146 -7.56 27.23 1.77
C THR A 146 -6.26 28.04 1.76
N SER A 147 -5.40 27.87 2.76
CA SER A 147 -4.18 28.69 2.94
C SER A 147 -2.89 27.92 2.76
N GLY A 148 -2.93 26.58 2.79
CA GLY A 148 -1.74 25.72 2.72
C GLY A 148 -0.85 25.80 3.95
N LYS A 149 -1.37 26.35 5.06
CA LYS A 149 -0.64 26.47 6.31
C LYS A 149 -0.44 25.08 6.91
N VAL A 150 0.83 24.72 7.12
CA VAL A 150 1.25 23.44 7.72
C VAL A 150 1.39 23.57 9.24
N MET A 151 0.78 22.66 9.99
CA MET A 151 0.79 22.65 11.46
C MET A 151 0.90 21.22 11.99
N CYS A 152 1.31 21.06 13.25
CA CYS A 152 1.22 19.80 13.97
C CYS A 152 -0.20 19.61 14.53
N TYR A 153 -0.65 18.37 14.59
CA TYR A 153 -1.92 17.95 15.18
C TYR A 153 -1.69 16.82 16.18
N GLY A 154 -1.89 17.12 17.45
CA GLY A 154 -1.73 16.19 18.55
C GLY A 154 -2.86 15.17 18.61
N SER A 155 -2.60 14.03 19.25
CA SER A 155 -3.63 13.02 19.53
C SER A 155 -4.73 13.51 20.49
N ASP A 156 -4.48 14.62 21.19
CA ASP A 156 -5.42 15.32 22.06
C ASP A 156 -6.28 16.35 21.29
N GLY A 157 -6.16 16.42 19.96
CA GLY A 157 -6.88 17.36 19.11
C GLY A 157 -6.27 18.77 19.09
N THR A 158 -5.15 19.00 19.78
CA THR A 158 -4.52 20.34 19.80
C THR A 158 -3.67 20.59 18.57
N THR A 159 -3.65 21.85 18.12
CA THR A 159 -2.78 22.29 17.02
C THR A 159 -1.54 23.00 17.56
N ALA A 160 -0.42 22.82 16.87
CA ALA A 160 0.82 23.53 17.19
C ALA A 160 1.61 23.91 15.94
N SER A 161 2.58 24.81 16.12
CA SER A 161 3.49 25.17 15.03
C SER A 161 4.24 23.93 14.52
N ILE A 162 4.38 23.81 13.19
CA ILE A 162 5.18 22.78 12.52
C ILE A 162 6.62 22.69 13.05
N LYS A 163 7.13 23.78 13.63
CA LYS A 163 8.44 23.82 14.30
C LYS A 163 8.59 22.88 15.50
N LYS A 164 7.47 22.40 16.05
CA LYS A 164 7.46 21.42 17.14
C LYS A 164 7.51 19.97 16.63
N HIS A 165 7.37 19.76 15.32
CA HIS A 165 7.47 18.42 14.75
C HIS A 165 8.91 17.90 14.88
N PRO A 166 9.14 16.64 15.31
CA PRO A 166 10.48 16.09 15.48
C PRO A 166 11.32 16.11 14.20
N LEU A 167 10.66 16.03 13.03
CA LEU A 167 11.31 16.07 11.72
C LEU A 167 11.50 17.49 11.18
N TYR A 168 11.06 18.53 11.90
CA TYR A 168 11.23 19.89 11.43
C TYR A 168 12.71 20.30 11.50
N LYS A 169 13.35 20.38 10.34
CA LYS A 169 14.68 20.97 10.21
C LYS A 169 14.50 22.42 9.81
N LYS A 170 14.90 23.35 10.68
CA LYS A 170 14.96 24.77 10.29
C LYS A 170 15.95 24.85 9.12
N SER A 171 15.54 25.41 7.98
CA SER A 171 16.47 25.73 6.89
C SER A 171 17.63 26.54 7.49
N GLY A 172 18.80 25.91 7.59
CA GLY A 172 19.99 26.45 8.28
C GLY A 172 20.44 25.75 9.58
N SER A 173 19.73 24.76 10.13
CA SER A 173 20.19 23.97 11.29
C SER A 173 20.55 22.54 10.88
N SER A 174 21.77 22.37 10.37
CA SER A 174 22.44 21.07 10.41
C SER A 174 22.73 20.74 11.87
N GLN A 175 21.89 19.91 12.49
CA GLN A 175 22.20 19.28 13.78
C GLN A 175 22.11 17.77 13.67
N ASN A 176 23.21 17.20 13.21
CA ASN A 176 23.97 16.18 13.95
C ASN A 176 23.19 14.94 14.42
N SER A 177 22.78 14.08 13.49
CA SER A 177 22.83 12.64 13.74
C SER A 177 24.28 12.21 13.72
N LYS A 178 24.75 11.74 14.88
CA LYS A 178 26.11 11.27 15.12
C LYS A 178 26.36 10.00 14.29
N VAL A 179 26.83 10.15 13.05
CA VAL A 179 27.53 9.08 12.32
C VAL A 179 28.92 9.58 11.92
N SER A 180 29.87 8.75 12.30
CA SER A 180 31.31 8.90 12.23
C SER A 180 31.85 9.53 10.94
N LYS A 181 32.77 10.49 11.13
CA LYS A 181 33.62 11.07 10.07
C LYS A 181 34.28 9.99 9.21
N ASN A 182 34.31 10.29 7.90
CA ASN A 182 35.14 9.69 6.83
C ASN A 182 34.69 8.34 6.23
N LYS A 183 33.50 8.29 5.65
CA LYS A 183 33.29 7.56 4.39
C LYS A 183 32.52 8.45 3.42
N LYS A 184 33.01 8.55 2.19
CA LYS A 184 32.35 9.26 1.10
C LYS A 184 31.12 8.44 0.70
N GLU A 185 30.02 8.70 1.38
CA GLU A 185 28.73 8.09 1.08
C GLU A 185 28.22 8.64 -0.26
N ILE A 186 27.74 7.77 -1.14
CA ILE A 186 27.15 8.15 -2.43
C ILE A 186 25.66 8.41 -2.26
N THR A 187 25.02 9.20 -3.13
CA THR A 187 23.56 9.42 -3.09
C THR A 187 22.80 8.28 -3.79
N LYS A 188 21.46 8.25 -3.66
CA LYS A 188 20.58 7.30 -4.38
C LYS A 188 20.75 7.40 -5.90
N GLU A 189 20.90 8.61 -6.43
CA GLU A 189 21.09 8.87 -7.86
C GLU A 189 22.47 8.37 -8.31
N ALA A 190 23.51 8.60 -7.50
CA ALA A 190 24.85 8.08 -7.77
C ALA A 190 24.89 6.54 -7.69
N ALA A 191 24.04 5.93 -6.85
CA ALA A 191 23.84 4.49 -6.79
C ALA A 191 23.15 3.96 -8.06
N LEU A 192 22.09 4.63 -8.53
CA LEU A 192 21.45 4.29 -9.80
C LEU A 192 22.43 4.41 -10.98
N GLN A 193 23.20 5.49 -11.06
CA GLN A 193 24.22 5.67 -12.10
C GLN A 193 25.30 4.58 -12.11
N LYS A 194 25.59 3.97 -10.94
CA LYS A 194 26.47 2.80 -10.88
C LYS A 194 25.78 1.55 -11.42
N LEU A 195 24.50 1.38 -11.13
CA LEU A 195 23.69 0.27 -11.63
C LEU A 195 23.49 0.35 -13.15
N GLU A 196 23.27 1.55 -13.70
CA GLU A 196 23.12 1.79 -15.15
C GLU A 196 24.38 1.44 -15.97
N LYS A 197 25.55 1.44 -15.34
CA LYS A 197 26.81 1.02 -15.98
C LYS A 197 26.95 -0.49 -16.10
N ILE A 198 26.15 -1.25 -15.35
CA ILE A 198 26.11 -2.70 -15.43
C ILE A 198 25.21 -3.11 -16.60
N SER A 199 25.68 -4.08 -17.39
CA SER A 199 24.90 -4.56 -18.53
C SER A 199 23.57 -5.17 -18.09
N HIS A 200 22.51 -4.99 -18.90
CA HIS A 200 21.20 -5.58 -18.65
C HIS A 200 21.26 -7.10 -18.41
N LYS A 201 22.16 -7.81 -19.09
CA LYS A 201 22.37 -9.26 -18.91
C LYS A 201 22.84 -9.61 -17.50
N THR A 202 23.76 -8.83 -16.93
CA THR A 202 24.25 -9.03 -15.56
C THR A 202 23.19 -8.65 -14.53
N LEU A 203 22.37 -7.65 -14.84
CA LEU A 203 21.22 -7.26 -14.01
C LEU A 203 20.08 -8.28 -14.07
N GLY A 204 20.09 -9.22 -15.02
CA GLY A 204 18.98 -10.15 -15.24
C GLY A 204 17.77 -9.51 -15.92
N LEU A 205 17.97 -8.37 -16.58
CA LEU A 205 16.93 -7.61 -17.29
C LEU A 205 16.91 -7.95 -18.78
N SER A 206 15.72 -7.85 -19.38
CA SER A 206 15.53 -8.05 -20.82
C SER A 206 15.97 -6.83 -21.65
N LYS A 207 15.88 -5.63 -21.07
CA LYS A 207 16.19 -4.34 -21.70
C LYS A 207 17.17 -3.52 -20.86
N ALA A 208 17.60 -2.36 -21.35
CA ALA A 208 18.44 -1.45 -20.56
C ALA A 208 17.66 -0.91 -19.34
N LEU A 209 18.36 -0.65 -18.23
CA LEU A 209 17.74 -0.20 -16.98
C LEU A 209 16.91 1.09 -17.14
N THR A 210 17.32 1.98 -18.04
CA THR A 210 16.61 3.24 -18.37
C THR A 210 15.22 3.04 -19.01
N GLU A 211 14.93 1.82 -19.48
CA GLU A 211 13.63 1.43 -20.05
C GLU A 211 12.64 0.95 -18.99
N TYR A 212 13.04 0.89 -17.72
CA TYR A 212 12.21 0.50 -16.59
C TYR A 212 11.74 1.72 -15.79
N THR A 213 10.67 1.53 -15.03
CA THR A 213 10.29 2.43 -13.93
C THR A 213 11.13 2.04 -12.71
N ILE A 214 11.87 3.00 -12.16
CA ILE A 214 12.73 2.80 -11.00
C ILE A 214 12.04 3.32 -9.74
N ILE A 215 11.93 2.46 -8.73
CA ILE A 215 11.42 2.81 -7.41
C ILE A 215 12.56 2.56 -6.42
N TYR A 216 12.79 3.52 -5.53
CA TYR A 216 13.76 3.36 -4.45
C TYR A 216 13.05 2.88 -3.20
N ASP A 217 13.74 2.08 -2.40
CA ASP A 217 13.32 1.86 -1.04
C ASP A 217 13.50 3.18 -0.25
N ASP A 218 12.58 3.42 0.67
CA ASP A 218 12.62 4.59 1.55
C ASP A 218 13.60 4.41 2.71
N TRP A 219 14.12 3.21 2.93
CA TRP A 219 15.07 2.88 3.99
C TRP A 219 16.38 2.28 3.45
N LEU A 220 17.43 2.32 4.28
CA LEU A 220 18.67 1.60 4.02
C LEU A 220 18.54 0.13 4.44
N SER A 221 18.91 -0.77 3.54
CA SER A 221 18.95 -2.21 3.81
C SER A 221 20.36 -2.66 4.17
N THR A 222 20.50 -3.52 5.18
CA THR A 222 21.80 -4.11 5.53
C THR A 222 22.00 -5.43 4.78
N ILE A 223 22.83 -5.41 3.73
CA ILE A 223 23.15 -6.60 2.93
C ILE A 223 24.60 -7.01 3.22
N LYS A 224 24.78 -8.23 3.75
CA LYS A 224 26.11 -8.78 4.08
C LYS A 224 26.98 -7.84 4.93
N GLY A 225 26.36 -7.14 5.88
CA GLY A 225 27.04 -6.19 6.77
C GLY A 225 27.35 -4.83 6.16
N LYS A 226 26.76 -4.48 5.01
CA LYS A 226 26.86 -3.16 4.37
C LYS A 226 25.49 -2.52 4.26
N GLU A 227 25.39 -1.26 4.66
CA GLU A 227 24.20 -0.43 4.39
C GLU A 227 24.11 -0.18 2.88
N CYS A 228 22.92 -0.32 2.33
CA CYS A 228 22.66 -0.25 0.89
C CYS A 228 21.35 0.49 0.60
N TYR A 229 21.33 1.23 -0.50
CA TYR A 229 20.10 1.70 -1.13
C TYR A 229 19.41 0.54 -1.84
N GLY A 230 18.14 0.30 -1.55
CA GLY A 230 17.30 -0.61 -2.32
C GLY A 230 16.75 0.07 -3.57
N ILE A 231 16.84 -0.61 -4.71
CA ILE A 231 16.40 -0.13 -6.01
C ILE A 231 15.61 -1.25 -6.68
N SER A 232 14.36 -0.97 -7.01
CA SER A 232 13.43 -1.90 -7.65
C SER A 232 13.12 -1.41 -9.06
N ALA A 233 13.21 -2.31 -10.04
CA ALA A 233 12.92 -2.03 -11.45
C ALA A 233 11.63 -2.73 -11.89
N TYR A 234 10.73 -2.00 -12.53
CA TYR A 234 9.44 -2.47 -13.02
C TYR A 234 9.28 -2.15 -14.51
N GLU A 235 8.63 -3.01 -15.29
CA GLU A 235 8.38 -2.73 -16.71
C GLU A 235 7.52 -1.44 -16.85
N LYS A 236 7.87 -0.58 -17.82
CA LYS A 236 7.12 0.66 -18.07
C LYS A 236 5.71 0.37 -18.55
N GLY A 237 4.74 1.09 -18.00
CA GLY A 237 3.32 0.97 -18.36
C GLY A 237 2.52 0.07 -17.42
N ASP A 238 3.17 -0.58 -16.45
CA ASP A 238 2.48 -1.40 -15.46
C ASP A 238 3.02 -1.07 -14.06
N LEU A 239 2.41 -0.09 -13.39
CA LEU A 239 2.84 0.39 -12.08
C LEU A 239 2.60 -0.64 -10.95
N LYS A 240 2.03 -1.82 -11.23
CA LYS A 240 1.60 -2.75 -10.17
C LYS A 240 2.04 -4.21 -10.26
N ASP A 241 2.31 -4.83 -11.41
CA ASP A 241 2.30 -6.30 -11.44
C ASP A 241 3.54 -7.05 -11.95
N THR A 242 4.53 -6.41 -12.59
CA THR A 242 5.73 -7.13 -13.08
C THR A 242 7.04 -6.52 -12.60
N ALA A 243 7.50 -6.98 -11.43
CA ALA A 243 8.85 -6.70 -10.95
C ALA A 243 9.88 -7.37 -11.86
N ALA A 244 10.80 -6.58 -12.41
CA ALA A 244 11.85 -7.05 -13.30
C ALA A 244 13.18 -7.32 -12.57
N GLY A 245 13.46 -6.60 -11.48
CA GLY A 245 14.64 -6.86 -10.66
C GLY A 245 14.73 -6.01 -9.40
N PHE A 246 15.45 -6.54 -8.42
CA PHE A 246 15.68 -5.91 -7.12
C PHE A 246 17.19 -5.84 -6.85
N TYR A 247 17.67 -4.66 -6.53
CA TYR A 247 19.10 -4.37 -6.43
C TYR A 247 19.40 -3.63 -5.13
N TYR A 248 20.58 -3.89 -4.58
CA TYR A 248 21.09 -3.17 -3.41
C TYR A 248 22.47 -2.62 -3.69
N VAL A 249 22.62 -1.31 -3.63
CA VAL A 249 23.91 -0.63 -3.85
C VAL A 249 24.42 -0.10 -2.52
N ALA A 250 25.61 -0.54 -2.12
CA ALA A 250 26.20 -0.11 -0.86
C ALA A 250 26.38 1.41 -0.82
N THR A 251 26.14 2.03 0.33
CA THR A 251 26.22 3.49 0.49
C THR A 251 27.64 4.02 0.33
N ASP A 252 28.66 3.17 0.52
CA ASP A 252 30.05 3.48 0.17
C ASP A 252 30.36 3.36 -1.34
N GLY A 253 29.39 2.93 -2.14
CA GLY A 253 29.47 2.76 -3.58
C GLY A 253 30.37 1.61 -4.05
N ASN A 254 30.88 0.78 -3.14
CA ASN A 254 31.90 -0.23 -3.45
C ASN A 254 31.32 -1.61 -3.76
N ARG A 255 30.03 -1.82 -3.52
CA ARG A 255 29.36 -3.10 -3.74
C ARG A 255 27.98 -2.92 -4.32
N ILE A 256 27.59 -3.83 -5.21
CA ILE A 256 26.27 -3.89 -5.82
C ILE A 256 25.79 -5.33 -5.72
N TYR A 257 24.57 -5.53 -5.24
CA TYR A 257 23.96 -6.83 -5.09
C TYR A 257 22.69 -6.94 -5.92
N LEU A 258 22.52 -8.09 -6.57
CA LEU A 258 21.27 -8.52 -7.19
C LEU A 258 20.55 -9.44 -6.19
N TYR A 259 19.26 -9.21 -5.97
CA TYR A 259 18.41 -10.07 -5.17
C TYR A 259 17.57 -11.00 -6.06
N ASP A 260 17.77 -12.30 -5.88
CA ASP A 260 16.99 -13.36 -6.51
C ASP A 260 15.83 -13.72 -5.57
N VAL A 261 14.63 -13.26 -5.94
CA VAL A 261 13.40 -13.44 -5.16
C VAL A 261 13.01 -14.92 -5.05
N ILE A 262 13.30 -15.73 -6.08
CA ILE A 262 12.93 -17.15 -6.11
C ILE A 262 13.84 -17.96 -5.18
N LYS A 263 15.13 -17.60 -5.12
CA LYS A 263 16.11 -18.28 -4.26
C LYS A 263 16.28 -17.63 -2.89
N ASP A 264 15.61 -16.52 -2.63
CA ASP A 264 15.78 -15.68 -1.44
C ASP A 264 17.27 -15.43 -1.14
N LYS A 265 18.00 -14.93 -2.16
CA LYS A 265 19.45 -14.81 -2.09
C LYS A 265 19.98 -13.54 -2.76
N THR A 266 20.93 -12.90 -2.10
CA THR A 266 21.70 -11.79 -2.66
C THR A 266 23.04 -12.24 -3.26
N THR A 267 23.27 -11.88 -4.52
CA THR A 267 24.51 -12.15 -5.26
C THR A 267 25.26 -10.85 -5.50
N ASP A 268 26.57 -10.84 -5.29
CA ASP A 268 27.41 -9.68 -5.59
C ASP A 268 27.66 -9.60 -7.09
N ILE A 269 27.30 -8.48 -7.69
CA ILE A 269 27.42 -8.21 -9.14
C ILE A 269 28.29 -6.97 -9.40
N THR A 270 29.14 -6.60 -8.45
CA THR A 270 30.08 -5.49 -8.60
C THR A 270 31.01 -5.76 -9.82
N PRO A 271 31.16 -4.80 -10.75
CA PRO A 271 32.06 -4.92 -11.90
C PRO A 271 33.53 -5.13 -11.54
#